data_AF-E6U876-F1
#
_entry.id   AF-E6U876-F1
#
_cell.length_a   1.000
_cell.length_b   1.000
_cell.length_c   1.000
_cell.angle_alpha   90.00
_cell.angle_beta   90.00
_cell.angle_gamma   90.00
#
_symmetry.space_group_name_H-M   'P 1'
#
loop_
_entity.id
_entity.type
_entity.pdbx_description
1 polymer ?
#
loop_
_entity_poly.entity_id
_entity_poly.type
_entity_poly.pdbx_seq_one_letter_code
_entity_poly.pdbx_strand_id
1 'polypeptide(L)'
;MALLYHISDASLCSVPQDAPVPLLSAYAQLLLETGIDRLEMPFPVWERLKLAVPAPKAALVLRSPQEREQALREGVPAFFAEGSVFAASFPGAYPDVTVVLSADGRGCLSGVLPDAGRCAGIRAAGFADGMAGDYAAAFAKLRVAVGSLDAEDSRHLATAASLEWLLAGGGAVSASFGGAGGRAALEQLLAALRIICQQPYRLERMPRLRMLFGELFGKPVSAHAPVTGPEIFTYESGIHADGIEKNPKTYEPFPPEDVGRARRLSIGKHSGKAALRVKLQELGVRLDDAELERMNTRVRAESTRLRRGFTDAELLELEKSVHGRR
;
A
#
# COMPACT_ATOMS: atom_id res chain seq x y z
N MET A 1 -12.72 17.02 -9.49
CA MET A 1 -12.43 17.37 -8.08
C MET A 1 -10.92 17.42 -7.92
N ALA A 2 -10.40 18.47 -7.30
CA ALA A 2 -8.98 18.53 -6.93
C ALA A 2 -8.71 17.60 -5.74
N LEU A 3 -7.49 17.07 -5.65
CA LEU A 3 -7.05 16.31 -4.48
C LEU A 3 -6.96 17.25 -3.28
N LEU A 4 -7.63 16.87 -2.18
CA LEU A 4 -7.65 17.67 -0.94
C LEU A 4 -6.48 17.34 -0.01
N TYR A 5 -5.90 16.15 -0.14
CA TYR A 5 -4.87 15.64 0.75
C TYR A 5 -3.55 15.48 0.00
N HIS A 6 -2.46 15.91 0.65
CA HIS A 6 -1.13 15.75 0.11
C HIS A 6 -0.49 14.45 0.59
N ILE A 7 -0.10 13.58 -0.34
CA ILE A 7 0.48 12.27 -0.08
C ILE A 7 1.81 12.16 -0.80
N SER A 8 2.83 11.85 -0.03
CA SER A 8 4.17 11.57 -0.51
C SER A 8 4.45 10.07 -0.36
N ASP A 9 4.92 9.41 -1.41
CA ASP A 9 5.34 8.01 -1.33
C ASP A 9 6.84 7.91 -1.06
N ALA A 10 7.22 7.19 0.00
CA ALA A 10 8.60 6.92 0.39
C ALA A 10 9.05 5.49 0.06
N SER A 11 8.38 4.79 -0.87
CA SER A 11 8.78 3.43 -1.26
C SER A 11 10.21 3.39 -1.78
N LEU A 12 10.61 4.40 -2.56
CA LEU A 12 11.95 4.51 -3.13
C LEU A 12 13.05 4.78 -2.09
N CYS A 13 12.70 5.10 -0.83
CA CYS A 13 13.66 5.18 0.27
C CYS A 13 14.16 3.80 0.73
N SER A 14 13.43 2.73 0.42
CA SER A 14 13.69 1.38 0.93
C SER A 14 14.14 0.39 -0.16
N VAL A 15 14.31 0.84 -1.41
CA VAL A 15 14.79 -0.02 -2.50
C VAL A 15 16.28 -0.35 -2.40
N PRO A 16 16.73 -1.51 -2.92
CA PRO A 16 18.15 -1.81 -3.06
C PRO A 16 18.85 -0.75 -3.91
N GLN A 17 20.05 -0.34 -3.50
CA GLN A 17 20.80 0.72 -4.19
C GLN A 17 21.25 0.33 -5.60
N ASP A 18 21.38 -0.97 -5.86
CA ASP A 18 21.77 -1.58 -7.13
C ASP A 18 20.57 -2.03 -7.99
N ALA A 19 19.33 -1.83 -7.53
CA ALA A 19 18.12 -2.23 -8.25
C ALA A 19 18.10 -1.70 -9.70
N PRO A 20 17.76 -2.50 -10.73
CA PRO A 20 17.85 -2.08 -12.13
C PRO A 20 17.05 -0.82 -12.46
N VAL A 21 17.63 0.12 -13.22
CA VAL A 21 16.98 1.39 -13.59
C VAL A 21 15.64 1.18 -14.33
N PRO A 22 15.50 0.23 -15.29
CA PRO A 22 14.20 0.00 -15.93
C PRO A 22 13.10 -0.41 -14.94
N LEU A 23 13.46 -1.20 -13.92
CA LEU A 23 12.53 -1.68 -12.90
C LEU A 23 12.13 -0.55 -11.96
N LEU A 24 13.10 0.23 -11.48
CA LEU A 24 12.86 1.43 -10.66
C LEU A 24 11.99 2.46 -11.39
N SER A 25 12.28 2.71 -12.67
CA SER A 25 11.52 3.65 -13.51
C SER A 25 10.07 3.20 -13.68
N ALA A 26 9.84 1.93 -14.02
CA ALA A 26 8.49 1.38 -14.13
C ALA A 26 7.72 1.47 -12.81
N TYR A 27 8.38 1.20 -11.69
CA TYR A 27 7.78 1.29 -10.36
C TYR A 27 7.41 2.74 -9.99
N ALA A 28 8.34 3.68 -10.19
CA ALA A 28 8.11 5.10 -9.95
C ALA A 28 6.96 5.67 -10.80
N GLN A 29 6.88 5.32 -12.09
CA GLN A 29 5.77 5.75 -12.96
C GLN A 29 4.42 5.26 -12.45
N LEU A 30 4.32 3.97 -12.10
CA LEU A 30 3.07 3.42 -11.60
C LEU A 30 2.65 4.03 -10.25
N LEU A 31 3.61 4.37 -9.38
CA LEU A 31 3.31 5.08 -8.15
C LEU A 31 2.74 6.47 -8.45
N LEU A 32 3.35 7.24 -9.37
CA LEU A 32 2.83 8.54 -9.79
C LEU A 32 1.44 8.46 -10.44
N GLU A 33 1.17 7.41 -11.21
CA GLU A 33 -0.14 7.16 -11.81
C GLU A 33 -1.26 7.02 -10.77
N THR A 34 -0.94 6.65 -9.52
CA THR A 34 -1.95 6.55 -8.45
C THR A 34 -2.55 7.90 -8.04
N GLY A 35 -1.89 9.00 -8.39
CA GLY A 35 -2.31 10.36 -8.06
C GLY A 35 -1.64 10.96 -6.84
N ILE A 36 -0.62 10.31 -6.26
CA ILE A 36 0.23 10.92 -5.22
C ILE A 36 0.89 12.22 -5.69
N ASP A 37 1.22 13.08 -4.72
CA ASP A 37 1.83 14.38 -4.98
C ASP A 37 3.29 14.23 -5.39
N ARG A 38 4.05 13.42 -4.64
CA ARG A 38 5.51 13.30 -4.77
C ARG A 38 6.03 11.90 -4.44
N LEU A 39 7.22 11.61 -4.95
CA LEU A 39 8.04 10.46 -4.61
C LEU A 39 9.24 10.92 -3.77
N GLU A 40 9.33 10.42 -2.55
CA GLU A 40 10.50 10.58 -1.68
C GLU A 40 11.55 9.52 -2.02
N MET A 41 12.79 9.96 -2.20
CA MET A 41 13.89 9.05 -2.46
C MET A 41 15.23 9.62 -2.02
N PRO A 42 16.24 8.77 -1.74
CA PRO A 42 17.60 9.20 -1.47
C PRO A 42 18.23 9.77 -2.75
N PHE A 43 19.19 10.66 -2.57
CA PHE A 43 19.89 11.31 -3.69
C PHE A 43 20.44 10.34 -4.76
N PRO A 44 21.12 9.22 -4.42
CA PRO A 44 21.62 8.27 -5.40
C PRO A 44 20.52 7.59 -6.24
N VAL A 45 19.32 7.40 -5.69
CA VAL A 45 18.19 6.82 -6.42
C VAL A 45 17.61 7.85 -7.37
N TRP A 46 17.48 9.10 -6.93
CA TRP A 46 17.00 10.21 -7.76
C TRP A 46 17.89 10.45 -8.99
N GLU A 47 19.22 10.48 -8.82
CA GLU A 47 20.15 10.67 -9.94
C GLU A 47 19.92 9.67 -11.09
N ARG A 48 19.58 8.43 -10.73
CA ARG A 48 19.31 7.35 -11.68
C ARG A 48 17.91 7.45 -12.33
N LEU A 49 17.01 8.19 -11.69
CA LEU A 49 15.60 8.34 -12.10
C LEU A 49 15.23 9.74 -12.60
N LYS A 50 16.12 10.74 -12.55
CA LYS A 50 15.78 12.15 -12.81
C LYS A 50 15.21 12.43 -14.21
N LEU A 51 15.48 11.57 -15.19
CA LEU A 51 14.86 11.64 -16.52
C LEU A 51 13.44 11.06 -16.56
N ALA A 52 13.13 10.12 -15.67
CA ALA A 52 11.82 9.48 -15.55
C ALA A 52 10.91 10.20 -14.55
N VAL A 53 11.45 10.70 -13.44
CA VAL A 53 10.71 11.39 -12.38
C VAL A 53 11.03 12.89 -12.43
N PRO A 54 10.10 13.73 -12.91
CA PRO A 54 10.31 15.17 -12.96
C PRO A 54 10.56 15.79 -11.58
N ALA A 55 11.40 16.82 -11.50
CA ALA A 55 11.72 17.51 -10.25
C ALA A 55 10.50 17.92 -9.39
N PRO A 56 9.39 18.44 -9.95
CA PRO A 56 8.20 18.78 -9.16
C PRO A 56 7.49 17.58 -8.50
N LYS A 57 7.74 16.37 -9.03
CA LYS A 57 7.21 15.09 -8.53
C LYS A 57 8.21 14.33 -7.66
N ALA A 58 9.43 14.85 -7.49
CA ALA A 58 10.44 14.28 -6.63
C ALA A 58 10.52 15.05 -5.31
N ALA A 59 10.98 14.35 -4.28
CA ALA A 59 11.49 14.97 -3.07
C ALA A 59 12.67 14.17 -2.52
N LEU A 60 13.73 14.86 -2.13
CA LEU A 60 14.98 14.24 -1.73
C LEU A 60 15.06 14.06 -0.22
N VAL A 61 15.35 12.85 0.22
CA VAL A 61 15.68 12.57 1.63
C VAL A 61 17.18 12.75 1.81
N LEU A 62 17.55 13.87 2.44
CA LEU A 62 18.93 14.30 2.63
C LEU A 62 19.61 13.53 3.75
N ARG A 63 20.84 13.14 3.50
CA ARG A 63 21.78 12.51 4.44
C ARG A 63 23.05 13.35 4.64
N SER A 64 23.27 14.40 3.83
CA SER A 64 24.39 15.32 3.96
C SER A 64 24.08 16.74 3.42
N PRO A 65 24.80 17.79 3.85
CA PRO A 65 24.69 19.16 3.34
C PRO A 65 24.99 19.25 1.85
N GLN A 66 25.92 18.45 1.34
CA GLN A 66 26.27 18.41 -0.09
C GLN A 66 25.05 18.01 -0.94
N GLU A 67 24.24 17.05 -0.46
CA GLU A 67 23.02 16.65 -1.15
C GLU A 67 21.99 17.79 -1.19
N ARG A 68 21.96 18.69 -0.20
CA ARG A 68 21.08 19.88 -0.23
C ARG A 68 21.49 20.85 -1.33
N GLU A 69 22.78 21.20 -1.41
CA GLU A 69 23.26 22.13 -2.45
C GLU A 69 22.94 21.60 -3.84
N GLN A 70 22.98 20.28 -4.01
CA GLN A 70 22.56 19.63 -5.23
C GLN A 70 21.04 19.69 -5.44
N ALA A 71 20.23 19.37 -4.43
CA ALA A 71 18.77 19.51 -4.47
C ALA A 71 18.33 20.93 -4.88
N LEU A 72 18.98 21.95 -4.31
CA LEU A 72 18.75 23.36 -4.64
C LEU A 72 19.07 23.70 -6.09
N ARG A 73 20.24 23.25 -6.59
CA ARG A 73 20.64 23.46 -8.00
C ARG A 73 19.65 22.82 -8.97
N GLU A 74 19.10 21.68 -8.61
CA GLU A 74 18.16 20.90 -9.41
C GLU A 74 16.69 21.33 -9.20
N GLY A 75 16.43 22.24 -8.25
CA GLY A 75 15.09 22.72 -7.92
C GLY A 75 14.18 21.66 -7.31
N VAL A 76 14.75 20.65 -6.64
CA VAL A 76 14.01 19.54 -6.05
C VAL A 76 13.75 19.79 -4.56
N PRO A 77 12.49 19.71 -4.08
CA PRO A 77 12.18 19.79 -2.66
C PRO A 77 12.93 18.75 -1.83
N ALA A 78 13.25 19.05 -0.57
CA ALA A 78 14.05 18.17 0.26
C ALA A 78 13.57 18.04 1.71
N PHE A 79 13.89 16.90 2.32
CA PHE A 79 13.58 16.52 3.69
C PHE A 79 14.85 16.07 4.43
N PHE A 80 14.97 16.39 5.72
CA PHE A 80 15.96 15.74 6.59
C PHE A 80 15.33 14.56 7.32
N ALA A 81 15.86 13.34 7.15
CA ALA A 81 15.38 12.16 7.87
C ALA A 81 15.85 12.11 9.34
N GLU A 82 15.05 11.46 10.19
CA GLU A 82 15.42 11.14 11.58
C GLU A 82 16.73 10.33 11.63
N GLY A 83 17.66 10.72 12.51
CA GLY A 83 18.99 10.10 12.62
C GLY A 83 20.06 10.67 11.68
N SER A 84 19.71 11.61 10.80
CA SER A 84 20.71 12.40 10.07
C SER A 84 21.46 13.26 11.09
N VAL A 85 22.75 12.98 11.32
CA VAL A 85 23.63 13.60 12.34
C VAL A 85 23.67 15.14 12.30
N PHE A 86 23.15 15.75 11.23
CA PHE A 86 22.90 17.19 11.08
C PHE A 86 21.87 17.78 12.05
N ALA A 87 21.06 16.94 12.71
CA ALA A 87 20.08 17.38 13.69
C ALA A 87 20.69 18.02 14.96
N ALA A 88 22.00 17.91 15.23
CA ALA A 88 22.56 18.52 16.44
C ALA A 88 22.88 20.03 16.29
N SER A 89 23.00 20.56 15.06
CA SER A 89 23.23 21.99 14.79
C SER A 89 23.05 22.28 13.29
N PHE A 90 22.16 23.21 12.93
CA PHE A 90 21.96 23.69 11.55
C PHE A 90 22.60 25.07 11.39
N PRO A 91 23.91 25.17 11.06
CA PRO A 91 24.50 26.47 10.74
C PRO A 91 23.86 27.03 9.47
N GLY A 92 23.02 28.06 9.61
CA GLY A 92 22.40 28.78 8.49
C GLY A 92 20.87 28.60 8.38
N ALA A 93 20.29 29.12 7.30
CA ALA A 93 18.86 29.03 7.00
C ALA A 93 18.59 28.04 5.84
N TYR A 94 17.50 27.28 5.98
CA TYR A 94 17.09 26.19 5.10
C TYR A 94 15.62 26.32 4.68
N PRO A 95 15.20 27.47 4.11
CA PRO A 95 13.78 27.77 3.84
C PRO A 95 13.14 26.82 2.80
N ASP A 96 13.93 26.00 2.14
CA ASP A 96 13.59 25.01 1.13
C ASP A 96 13.48 23.57 1.67
N VAL A 97 13.89 23.34 2.92
CA VAL A 97 13.97 22.00 3.50
C VAL A 97 12.97 21.83 4.63
N THR A 98 12.24 20.71 4.63
CA THR A 98 11.39 20.32 5.76
C THR A 98 12.17 19.41 6.71
N VAL A 99 12.10 19.69 8.01
CA VAL A 99 12.77 18.87 9.02
C VAL A 99 11.83 17.84 9.63
N VAL A 100 12.33 16.63 9.88
CA VAL A 100 11.56 15.55 10.50
C VAL A 100 11.94 15.44 11.97
N LEU A 101 10.95 15.52 12.85
CA LEU A 101 11.10 15.40 14.31
C LEU A 101 10.27 14.25 14.85
N SER A 102 10.80 13.55 15.85
CA SER A 102 10.11 12.43 16.48
C SER A 102 8.96 12.93 17.36
N ALA A 103 7.78 12.33 17.24
CA ALA A 103 6.60 12.63 18.03
C ALA A 103 6.25 11.45 18.95
N ASP A 104 6.08 11.73 20.25
CA ASP A 104 5.54 10.76 21.20
C ASP A 104 4.02 10.59 21.01
N GLY A 105 3.45 9.54 21.62
CA GLY A 105 2.01 9.27 21.53
C GLY A 105 1.11 10.33 22.19
N ARG A 106 1.66 11.32 22.89
CA ARG A 106 0.92 12.45 23.47
C ARG A 106 1.03 13.71 22.61
N GLY A 107 1.62 13.61 21.42
CA GLY A 107 1.83 14.73 20.52
C GLY A 107 2.91 15.70 21.00
N CYS A 108 3.84 15.25 21.83
CA CYS A 108 5.05 16.01 22.14
C CYS A 108 6.14 15.69 21.12
N LEU A 109 6.72 16.72 20.52
CA LEU A 109 7.92 16.58 19.70
C LEU A 109 9.14 16.43 20.60
N SER A 110 10.00 15.49 20.26
CA SER A 110 11.32 15.30 20.86
C SER A 110 12.41 15.55 19.83
N GLY A 111 13.61 15.91 20.29
CA GLY A 111 14.69 16.36 19.42
C GLY A 111 14.54 17.83 18.99
N VAL A 112 14.16 18.72 19.91
CA VAL A 112 14.03 20.16 19.66
C VAL A 112 15.29 20.69 18.98
N LEU A 113 15.12 21.16 17.76
CA LEU A 113 16.14 21.87 17.01
C LEU A 113 15.99 23.36 17.31
N PRO A 114 17.00 24.03 17.90
CA PRO A 114 16.96 25.48 18.14
C PRO A 114 16.65 26.28 16.86
N ASP A 115 16.99 25.71 15.70
CA ASP A 115 16.89 26.34 14.40
C ASP A 115 15.73 25.81 13.53
N ALA A 116 14.78 25.01 14.05
CA ALA A 116 13.65 24.51 13.25
C ALA A 116 12.83 25.63 12.57
N GLY A 117 12.76 26.81 13.19
CA GLY A 117 12.13 28.00 12.62
C GLY A 117 12.84 28.59 11.40
N ARG A 118 14.01 28.05 11.01
CA ARG A 118 14.75 28.43 9.79
C ARG A 118 14.52 27.47 8.62
N CYS A 119 13.69 26.45 8.81
CA CYS A 119 13.33 25.45 7.81
C CYS A 119 11.99 25.80 7.14
N ALA A 120 11.69 25.17 5.99
CA ALA A 120 10.42 25.32 5.27
C ALA A 120 9.20 24.87 6.10
N GLY A 121 9.41 23.92 7.01
CA GLY A 121 8.38 23.36 7.87
C GLY A 121 8.89 22.18 8.68
N ILE A 122 7.98 21.62 9.48
CA ILE A 122 8.23 20.47 10.35
C ILE A 122 7.28 19.34 9.98
N ARG A 123 7.83 18.14 9.85
CA ARG A 123 7.11 16.86 9.76
C ARG A 123 7.30 16.09 11.06
N ALA A 124 6.22 15.57 11.63
CA ALA A 124 6.31 14.61 12.73
C ALA A 124 6.58 13.21 12.18
N ALA A 125 7.50 12.45 12.76
CA ALA A 125 7.67 11.02 12.55
C ALA A 125 7.32 10.24 13.82
N GLY A 126 6.94 8.97 13.69
CA GLY A 126 6.62 8.11 14.84
C GLY A 126 5.13 8.01 15.11
N PHE A 127 4.70 8.34 16.35
CA PHE A 127 3.29 8.32 16.78
C PHE A 127 2.61 6.93 16.87
N ALA A 128 3.37 5.82 16.78
CA ALA A 128 2.79 4.47 16.85
C ALA A 128 1.93 4.21 18.11
N ASP A 129 2.35 4.75 19.26
CA ASP A 129 1.61 4.68 20.53
C ASP A 129 0.42 5.63 20.63
N GLY A 130 0.40 6.71 19.84
CA GLY A 130 -0.58 7.79 19.98
C GLY A 130 -2.00 7.35 19.63
N MET A 131 -2.13 6.45 18.65
CA MET A 131 -3.41 5.89 18.25
C MET A 131 -4.10 5.05 19.33
N ALA A 132 -3.34 4.51 20.30
CA ALA A 132 -3.91 3.76 21.41
C ALA A 132 -4.40 4.66 22.57
N GLY A 133 -4.10 5.96 22.52
CA GLY A 133 -4.52 6.96 23.51
C GLY A 133 -5.54 7.96 22.95
N ASP A 134 -5.57 9.16 23.53
CA ASP A 134 -6.36 10.29 23.01
C ASP A 134 -5.65 10.93 21.81
N TYR A 135 -5.69 10.24 20.67
CA TYR A 135 -5.04 10.68 19.44
C TYR A 135 -5.61 12.01 18.93
N ALA A 136 -6.89 12.30 19.21
CA ALA A 136 -7.51 13.55 18.79
C ALA A 136 -6.89 14.76 19.50
N ALA A 137 -6.72 14.69 20.83
CA ALA A 137 -6.03 15.73 21.59
C ALA A 137 -4.55 15.83 21.20
N ALA A 138 -3.88 14.69 21.00
CA ALA A 138 -2.49 14.65 20.57
C ALA A 138 -2.28 15.28 19.18
N PHE A 139 -3.18 15.03 18.23
CA PHE A 139 -3.17 15.67 16.92
C PHE A 139 -3.47 17.15 16.99
N ALA A 140 -4.45 17.58 17.80
CA ALA A 140 -4.73 19.00 17.99
C ALA A 140 -3.48 19.75 18.48
N LYS A 141 -2.72 19.14 19.39
CA LYS A 141 -1.44 19.67 19.86
C LYS A 141 -0.37 19.69 18.78
N LEU A 142 -0.17 18.57 18.07
CA LEU A 142 0.84 18.47 17.01
C LEU A 142 0.61 19.47 15.87
N ARG A 143 -0.65 19.64 15.43
CA ARG A 143 -1.02 20.51 14.31
C ARG A 143 -0.68 21.98 14.52
N VAL A 144 -0.44 22.41 15.76
CA VAL A 144 0.07 23.78 16.04
C VAL A 144 1.49 23.96 15.51
N ALA A 145 2.29 22.89 15.46
CA ALA A 145 3.72 22.93 15.14
C ALA A 145 4.11 22.20 13.85
N VAL A 146 3.35 21.19 13.42
CA VAL A 146 3.69 20.35 12.25
C VAL A 146 2.61 20.38 11.18
N GLY A 147 3.04 20.40 9.92
CA GLY A 147 2.15 20.35 8.76
C GLY A 147 1.92 18.94 8.22
N SER A 148 2.78 17.98 8.58
CA SER A 148 2.74 16.63 8.03
C SER A 148 3.16 15.54 9.01
N LEU A 149 2.75 14.30 8.73
CA LEU A 149 3.01 13.12 9.56
C LEU A 149 3.62 11.98 8.72
N ASP A 150 4.69 11.34 9.23
CA ASP A 150 5.26 10.06 8.77
C ASP A 150 5.07 9.04 9.90
N ALA A 151 3.90 8.39 9.91
CA ALA A 151 3.53 7.49 11.00
C ALA A 151 4.32 6.18 10.95
N GLU A 152 4.84 5.76 12.11
CA GLU A 152 5.56 4.49 12.26
C GLU A 152 4.60 3.34 12.52
N ASP A 153 4.81 2.20 11.85
CA ASP A 153 3.92 1.05 11.88
C ASP A 153 4.31 -0.04 12.90
N SER A 154 5.13 0.26 13.90
CA SER A 154 5.54 -0.70 14.94
C SER A 154 4.38 -1.23 15.80
N ARG A 155 3.20 -0.61 15.70
CA ARG A 155 1.94 -1.06 16.31
C ARG A 155 0.86 -1.46 15.30
N HIS A 156 1.18 -1.52 14.01
CA HIS A 156 0.21 -1.81 12.92
C HIS A 156 -0.94 -0.80 12.83
N LEU A 157 -0.67 0.46 13.21
CA LEU A 157 -1.64 1.55 13.27
C LEU A 157 -1.25 2.73 12.38
N ALA A 158 -0.16 2.66 11.59
CA ALA A 158 0.33 3.80 10.84
C ALA A 158 -0.65 4.26 9.75
N THR A 159 -1.31 3.34 9.06
CA THR A 159 -2.35 3.66 8.06
C THR A 159 -3.53 4.38 8.72
N ALA A 160 -3.97 3.92 9.89
CA ALA A 160 -5.04 4.56 10.65
C ALA A 160 -4.62 5.95 11.14
N ALA A 161 -3.42 6.08 11.71
CA ALA A 161 -2.87 7.36 12.15
C ALA A 161 -2.77 8.37 11.01
N SER A 162 -2.31 7.93 9.84
CA SER A 162 -2.16 8.80 8.67
C SER A 162 -3.51 9.24 8.11
N LEU A 163 -4.50 8.34 8.06
CA LEU A 163 -5.85 8.69 7.63
C LEU A 163 -6.50 9.67 8.62
N GLU A 164 -6.46 9.38 9.92
CA GLU A 164 -7.03 10.25 10.95
C GLU A 164 -6.33 11.61 11.01
N TRP A 165 -5.02 11.66 10.79
CA TRP A 165 -4.28 12.93 10.67
C TRP A 165 -4.84 13.81 9.56
N LEU A 166 -5.05 13.24 8.37
CA LEU A 166 -5.64 13.96 7.23
C LEU A 166 -7.09 14.40 7.52
N LEU A 167 -7.91 13.52 8.09
CA LEU A 167 -9.29 13.81 8.45
C LEU A 167 -9.41 14.89 9.54
N ALA A 168 -8.46 14.92 10.48
CA ALA A 168 -8.35 15.95 11.50
C ALA A 168 -7.86 17.31 10.94
N GLY A 169 -7.62 17.42 9.63
CA GLY A 169 -7.14 18.65 8.98
C GLY A 169 -5.63 18.84 9.04
N GLY A 170 -4.88 17.75 9.19
CA GLY A 170 -3.45 17.71 8.91
C GLY A 170 -3.17 17.87 7.41
N GLY A 171 -2.07 18.52 7.05
CA GLY A 171 -1.83 18.97 5.67
C GLY A 171 -1.34 17.86 4.73
N ALA A 172 -0.40 17.04 5.18
CA ALA A 172 0.20 15.99 4.37
C ALA A 172 0.60 14.75 5.17
N VAL A 173 0.81 13.63 4.48
CA VAL A 173 1.39 12.41 5.05
C VAL A 173 2.44 11.78 4.14
N SER A 174 3.36 11.04 4.75
CA SER A 174 4.25 10.11 4.06
C SER A 174 3.75 8.67 4.24
N ALA A 175 3.76 7.90 3.18
CA ALA A 175 3.38 6.48 3.17
C ALA A 175 4.31 5.70 2.24
N SER A 176 4.27 4.38 2.28
CA SER A 176 5.00 3.55 1.32
C SER A 176 4.18 2.33 0.94
N PHE A 177 4.31 1.89 -0.31
CA PHE A 177 3.62 0.71 -0.78
C PHE A 177 3.99 -0.50 0.08
N GLY A 178 2.98 -1.25 0.51
CA GLY A 178 3.14 -2.39 1.41
C GLY A 178 3.68 -2.04 2.81
N GLY A 179 3.74 -0.76 3.18
CA GLY A 179 4.30 -0.29 4.45
C GLY A 179 5.83 -0.44 4.54
N ALA A 180 6.53 -0.50 3.39
CA ALA A 180 7.98 -0.61 3.33
C ALA A 180 8.71 0.43 4.20
N GLY A 181 9.68 -0.03 4.98
CA GLY A 181 10.41 0.82 5.92
C GLY A 181 9.63 1.17 7.19
N GLY A 182 8.55 0.43 7.50
CA GLY A 182 7.79 0.59 8.75
C GLY A 182 6.86 1.80 8.74
N ARG A 183 6.26 2.12 7.58
CA ARG A 183 5.36 3.27 7.40
C ARG A 183 3.92 2.83 7.17
N ALA A 184 3.02 3.81 7.12
CA ALA A 184 1.67 3.62 6.60
C ALA A 184 1.69 2.97 5.21
N ALA A 185 0.81 1.98 4.99
CA ALA A 185 0.69 1.31 3.71
C ALA A 185 -0.03 2.21 2.70
N LEU A 186 0.68 2.64 1.65
CA LEU A 186 0.18 3.59 0.66
C LEU A 186 -1.12 3.11 0.02
N GLU A 187 -1.15 1.88 -0.47
CA GLU A 187 -2.31 1.31 -1.17
C GLU A 187 -3.58 1.31 -0.28
N GLN A 188 -3.41 1.10 1.03
CA GLN A 188 -4.52 1.08 1.98
C GLN A 188 -5.01 2.49 2.26
N LEU A 189 -4.08 3.43 2.44
CA LEU A 189 -4.39 4.85 2.63
C LEU A 189 -5.13 5.43 1.42
N LEU A 190 -4.63 5.19 0.21
CA LEU A 190 -5.26 5.67 -1.02
C LEU A 190 -6.64 5.05 -1.23
N ALA A 191 -6.81 3.75 -0.94
CA ALA A 191 -8.11 3.08 -0.99
C ALA A 191 -9.09 3.69 0.02
N ALA A 192 -8.68 3.91 1.26
CA ALA A 192 -9.53 4.53 2.28
C ALA A 192 -9.97 5.94 1.86
N LEU A 193 -9.06 6.78 1.37
CA LEU A 193 -9.38 8.13 0.90
C LEU A 193 -10.27 8.13 -0.35
N ARG A 194 -10.11 7.16 -1.26
CA ARG A 194 -11.00 7.00 -2.40
C ARG A 194 -12.40 6.58 -1.97
N ILE A 195 -12.52 5.62 -1.07
CA ILE A 195 -13.81 5.03 -0.67
C ILE A 195 -14.59 5.95 0.28
N ILE A 196 -13.91 6.47 1.31
CA ILE A 196 -14.53 7.25 2.38
C ILE A 196 -14.64 8.72 1.97
N CYS A 197 -13.57 9.27 1.38
CA CYS A 197 -13.45 10.70 1.08
C CYS A 197 -13.66 11.05 -0.40
N GLN A 198 -14.01 10.05 -1.23
CA GLN A 198 -14.27 10.21 -2.67
C GLN A 198 -13.13 10.91 -3.43
N GLN A 199 -11.90 10.70 -2.98
CA GLN A 199 -10.72 11.28 -3.63
C GLN A 199 -10.37 10.52 -4.92
N PRO A 200 -9.95 11.24 -5.99
CA PRO A 200 -9.73 10.66 -7.32
C PRO A 200 -8.43 9.84 -7.48
N TYR A 201 -7.95 9.17 -6.44
CA TYR A 201 -6.79 8.28 -6.53
C TYR A 201 -7.09 7.08 -7.43
N ARG A 202 -6.09 6.62 -8.19
CA ARG A 202 -6.20 5.54 -9.18
C ARG A 202 -5.54 4.28 -8.67
N LEU A 203 -6.29 3.19 -8.54
CA LEU A 203 -5.82 1.94 -7.94
C LEU A 203 -5.90 0.75 -8.91
N GLU A 204 -6.28 0.98 -10.16
CA GLU A 204 -6.49 -0.06 -11.17
C GLU A 204 -5.18 -0.79 -11.54
N ARG A 205 -4.03 -0.20 -11.23
CA ARG A 205 -2.69 -0.75 -11.48
C ARG A 205 -2.06 -1.45 -10.27
N MET A 206 -2.78 -1.61 -9.16
CA MET A 206 -2.29 -2.29 -7.94
C MET A 206 -1.66 -3.67 -8.18
N PRO A 207 -2.19 -4.55 -9.07
CA PRO A 207 -1.55 -5.84 -9.33
C PRO A 207 -0.15 -5.72 -9.93
N ARG A 208 0.05 -4.73 -10.82
CA ARG A 208 1.36 -4.49 -11.45
C ARG A 208 2.34 -3.84 -10.47
N LEU A 209 1.88 -2.86 -9.69
CA LEU A 209 2.67 -2.28 -8.60
C LEU A 209 3.16 -3.34 -7.61
N ARG A 210 2.26 -4.22 -7.19
CA ARG A 210 2.58 -5.35 -6.30
C ARG A 210 3.65 -6.28 -6.88
N MET A 211 3.56 -6.59 -8.17
CA MET A 211 4.54 -7.45 -8.85
C MET A 211 5.92 -6.80 -8.85
N LEU A 212 6.02 -5.53 -9.27
CA LEU A 212 7.28 -4.78 -9.26
C LEU A 212 7.84 -4.61 -7.84
N PHE A 213 6.98 -4.40 -6.85
CA PHE A 213 7.37 -4.38 -5.45
C PHE A 213 7.98 -5.73 -5.02
N GLY A 214 7.33 -6.85 -5.36
CA GLY A 214 7.87 -8.18 -5.07
C GLY A 214 9.25 -8.41 -5.70
N GLU A 215 9.44 -7.97 -6.94
CA GLU A 215 10.72 -8.03 -7.66
C GLU A 215 11.79 -7.14 -7.03
N LEU A 216 11.47 -5.89 -6.70
CA LEU A 216 12.41 -4.91 -6.14
C LEU A 216 12.84 -5.24 -4.72
N PHE A 217 11.91 -5.71 -3.88
CA PHE A 217 12.16 -5.91 -2.44
C PHE A 217 12.49 -7.37 -2.11
N GLY A 218 12.45 -8.27 -3.10
CA GLY A 218 12.78 -9.69 -2.94
C GLY A 218 11.87 -10.43 -1.95
N LYS A 219 10.69 -9.89 -1.66
CA LYS A 219 9.74 -10.44 -0.69
C LYS A 219 8.36 -10.60 -1.33
N PRO A 220 7.76 -11.79 -1.29
CA PRO A 220 6.39 -11.96 -1.77
C PRO A 220 5.44 -11.20 -0.84
N VAL A 221 4.54 -10.42 -1.42
CA VAL A 221 3.44 -9.80 -0.68
C VAL A 221 2.40 -10.89 -0.36
N SER A 222 1.74 -10.82 0.80
CA SER A 222 0.70 -11.80 1.17
C SER A 222 -0.42 -11.86 0.13
N ALA A 223 -0.91 -13.07 -0.18
CA ALA A 223 -2.02 -13.27 -1.11
C ALA A 223 -3.33 -12.61 -0.63
N HIS A 224 -3.44 -12.41 0.69
CA HIS A 224 -4.57 -11.76 1.37
C HIS A 224 -4.23 -10.34 1.84
N ALA A 225 -3.14 -9.74 1.35
CA ALA A 225 -2.82 -8.35 1.68
C ALA A 225 -3.99 -7.43 1.32
N PRO A 226 -4.43 -6.53 2.20
CA PRO A 226 -5.51 -5.59 1.90
C PRO A 226 -5.23 -4.83 0.59
N VAL A 227 -6.27 -4.57 -0.19
CA VAL A 227 -6.25 -3.84 -1.48
C VAL A 227 -5.52 -4.55 -2.62
N THR A 228 -4.31 -5.07 -2.39
CA THR A 228 -3.44 -5.61 -3.46
C THR A 228 -3.47 -7.13 -3.56
N GLY A 229 -3.96 -7.83 -2.53
CA GLY A 229 -3.97 -9.28 -2.46
C GLY A 229 -4.81 -9.91 -3.58
N PRO A 230 -4.29 -10.88 -4.34
CA PRO A 230 -5.09 -11.57 -5.35
C PRO A 230 -6.30 -12.30 -4.77
N GLU A 231 -6.26 -12.73 -3.50
CA GLU A 231 -7.31 -13.57 -2.91
C GLU A 231 -8.38 -12.79 -2.13
N ILE A 232 -8.33 -11.46 -2.10
CA ILE A 232 -9.26 -10.66 -1.27
C ILE A 232 -10.68 -10.57 -1.87
N PHE A 233 -10.84 -10.92 -3.15
CA PHE A 233 -12.14 -11.02 -3.85
C PHE A 233 -12.48 -12.46 -4.24
N THR A 234 -11.82 -13.42 -3.59
CA THR A 234 -12.10 -14.84 -3.77
C THR A 234 -13.20 -15.25 -2.80
N TYR A 235 -14.28 -15.84 -3.31
CA TYR A 235 -15.38 -16.35 -2.49
C TYR A 235 -15.67 -17.82 -2.80
N GLU A 236 -16.18 -18.52 -1.80
CA GLU A 236 -16.69 -19.87 -1.97
C GLU A 236 -18.20 -19.83 -2.25
N SER A 237 -18.70 -20.77 -3.05
CA SER A 237 -20.14 -20.87 -3.29
C SER A 237 -20.94 -21.17 -2.02
N GLY A 238 -22.18 -20.68 -1.99
CA GLY A 238 -23.05 -20.73 -0.81
C GLY A 238 -23.64 -19.35 -0.53
N ILE A 239 -23.90 -19.05 0.74
CA ILE A 239 -24.56 -17.81 1.17
C ILE A 239 -23.77 -16.54 0.77
N HIS A 240 -22.44 -16.61 0.71
CA HIS A 240 -21.61 -15.47 0.27
C HIS A 240 -21.76 -15.21 -1.22
N ALA A 241 -21.74 -16.26 -2.05
CA ALA A 241 -21.95 -16.13 -3.49
C ALA A 241 -23.35 -15.58 -3.82
N ASP A 242 -24.39 -16.11 -3.17
CA ASP A 242 -25.77 -15.62 -3.33
C ASP A 242 -25.91 -14.16 -2.89
N GLY A 243 -25.29 -13.78 -1.76
CA GLY A 243 -25.29 -12.40 -1.30
C GLY A 243 -24.54 -11.45 -2.23
N ILE A 244 -23.40 -11.86 -2.78
CA ILE A 244 -22.64 -11.07 -3.76
C ILE A 244 -23.43 -10.91 -5.05
N GLU A 245 -24.08 -11.95 -5.55
CA GLU A 245 -24.89 -11.90 -6.77
C GLU A 245 -26.09 -10.95 -6.62
N LYS A 246 -26.75 -10.95 -5.46
CA LYS A 246 -27.89 -10.06 -5.18
C LYS A 246 -27.46 -8.62 -4.94
N ASN A 247 -26.43 -8.42 -4.13
CA ASN A 247 -25.89 -7.11 -3.79
C ASN A 247 -24.43 -7.22 -3.34
N PRO A 248 -23.45 -6.97 -4.23
CA PRO A 248 -22.03 -7.10 -3.93
C PRO A 248 -21.58 -6.30 -2.70
N LYS A 249 -22.19 -5.13 -2.46
CA LYS A 249 -21.88 -4.24 -1.33
C LYS A 249 -22.10 -4.86 0.05
N THR A 250 -22.81 -6.00 0.12
CA THR A 250 -23.02 -6.76 1.35
C THR A 250 -21.70 -7.33 1.90
N TYR A 251 -20.78 -7.73 1.02
CA TYR A 251 -19.52 -8.37 1.38
C TYR A 251 -18.29 -7.65 0.83
N GLU A 252 -18.47 -6.79 -0.18
CA GLU A 252 -17.39 -6.07 -0.85
C GLU A 252 -17.50 -4.57 -0.55
N PRO A 253 -16.60 -4.00 0.28
CA PRO A 253 -16.64 -2.58 0.61
C PRO A 253 -16.35 -1.68 -0.61
N PHE A 254 -15.71 -2.24 -1.63
CA PHE A 254 -15.46 -1.61 -2.92
C PHE A 254 -15.42 -2.68 -4.02
N PRO A 255 -15.79 -2.34 -5.27
CA PRO A 255 -15.68 -3.25 -6.40
C PRO A 255 -14.24 -3.71 -6.67
N PRO A 256 -14.01 -4.97 -7.06
CA PRO A 256 -12.68 -5.48 -7.41
C PRO A 256 -11.99 -4.69 -8.53
N GLU A 257 -12.75 -4.22 -9.51
CA GLU A 257 -12.27 -3.46 -10.67
C GLU A 257 -11.60 -2.13 -10.26
N ASP A 258 -12.02 -1.53 -9.15
CA ASP A 258 -11.41 -0.28 -8.64
C ASP A 258 -9.92 -0.48 -8.30
N VAL A 259 -9.51 -1.71 -7.98
CA VAL A 259 -8.12 -2.06 -7.63
C VAL A 259 -7.48 -2.99 -8.65
N GLY A 260 -8.03 -3.06 -9.87
CA GLY A 260 -7.49 -3.89 -10.95
C GLY A 260 -7.65 -5.40 -10.71
N ARG A 261 -8.65 -5.79 -9.91
CA ARG A 261 -8.96 -7.18 -9.60
C ARG A 261 -10.27 -7.61 -10.24
N ALA A 262 -10.53 -8.90 -10.15
CA ALA A 262 -11.79 -9.51 -10.54
C ALA A 262 -12.21 -10.48 -9.44
N ARG A 263 -13.52 -10.66 -9.30
CA ARG A 263 -14.13 -11.70 -8.49
C ARG A 263 -13.66 -13.08 -8.95
N ARG A 264 -13.37 -13.97 -8.00
CA ARG A 264 -13.00 -15.35 -8.31
C ARG A 264 -13.80 -16.32 -7.46
N LEU A 265 -14.48 -17.25 -8.13
CA LEU A 265 -15.13 -18.37 -7.49
C LEU A 265 -14.08 -19.43 -7.14
N SER A 266 -13.89 -19.69 -5.85
CA SER A 266 -13.12 -20.84 -5.36
C SER A 266 -14.05 -22.00 -5.04
N ILE A 267 -13.56 -23.20 -5.30
CA ILE A 267 -14.26 -24.45 -5.00
C ILE A 267 -13.62 -25.08 -3.77
N GLY A 268 -14.45 -25.41 -2.78
CA GLY A 268 -14.05 -26.05 -1.53
C GLY A 268 -15.12 -26.94 -0.94
N LYS A 269 -15.00 -27.26 0.35
CA LYS A 269 -15.88 -28.18 1.09
C LYS A 269 -17.34 -27.72 1.19
N HIS A 270 -17.60 -26.42 1.13
CA HIS A 270 -18.95 -25.86 1.15
C HIS A 270 -19.54 -25.73 -0.25
N SER A 271 -18.76 -26.04 -1.28
CA SER A 271 -19.20 -25.84 -2.64
C SER A 271 -20.26 -26.84 -3.10
N GLY A 272 -21.33 -26.29 -3.69
CA GLY A 272 -22.42 -27.06 -4.28
C GLY A 272 -22.08 -27.55 -5.69
N LYS A 273 -22.86 -28.52 -6.20
CA LYS A 273 -22.70 -29.02 -7.57
C LYS A 273 -22.84 -27.94 -8.63
N ALA A 274 -23.74 -26.98 -8.43
CA ALA A 274 -23.95 -25.89 -9.37
C ALA A 274 -22.67 -25.05 -9.56
N ALA A 275 -22.05 -24.63 -8.46
CA ALA A 275 -20.81 -23.86 -8.49
C ALA A 275 -19.64 -24.65 -9.07
N LEU A 276 -19.51 -25.93 -8.69
CA LEU A 276 -18.50 -26.80 -9.27
C LEU A 276 -18.68 -26.93 -10.80
N ARG A 277 -19.92 -27.05 -11.28
CA ARG A 277 -20.23 -27.10 -12.72
C ARG A 277 -19.82 -25.81 -13.42
N VAL A 278 -20.22 -24.65 -12.88
CA VAL A 278 -19.86 -23.34 -13.43
C VAL A 278 -18.34 -23.22 -13.52
N LYS A 279 -17.63 -23.51 -12.43
CA LYS A 279 -16.18 -23.40 -12.40
C LYS A 279 -15.48 -24.36 -13.35
N LEU A 280 -15.91 -25.62 -13.44
CA LEU A 280 -15.33 -26.57 -14.39
C LEU A 280 -15.60 -26.14 -15.84
N GLN A 281 -16.78 -25.60 -16.15
CA GLN A 281 -17.11 -25.06 -17.47
C GLN A 281 -16.24 -23.85 -17.83
N GLU A 282 -16.01 -22.93 -16.89
CA GLU A 282 -15.05 -21.81 -17.05
C GLU A 282 -13.64 -22.32 -17.39
N LEU A 283 -13.24 -23.47 -16.83
CA LEU A 283 -11.96 -24.12 -17.09
C LEU A 283 -11.98 -25.05 -18.33
N GLY A 284 -13.06 -25.05 -19.12
CA GLY A 284 -13.19 -25.85 -20.34
C GLY A 284 -13.53 -27.32 -20.12
N VAL A 285 -13.90 -27.72 -18.90
CA VAL A 285 -14.28 -29.08 -18.55
C VAL A 285 -15.80 -29.22 -18.49
N ARG A 286 -16.35 -30.21 -19.20
CA ARG A 286 -17.76 -30.58 -19.14
C ARG A 286 -17.87 -31.99 -18.57
N LEU A 287 -18.64 -32.11 -17.49
CA LEU A 287 -18.96 -33.37 -16.83
C LEU A 287 -20.47 -33.60 -16.88
N ASP A 288 -20.89 -34.85 -17.04
CA ASP A 288 -22.28 -35.23 -16.80
C ASP A 288 -22.62 -35.19 -15.30
N ASP A 289 -23.90 -35.39 -14.95
CA ASP A 289 -24.35 -35.28 -13.56
C ASP A 289 -23.74 -36.36 -12.63
N ALA A 290 -23.42 -37.54 -13.16
CA ALA A 290 -22.82 -38.62 -12.38
C ALA A 290 -21.32 -38.38 -12.15
N GLU A 291 -20.60 -37.93 -13.17
CA GLU A 291 -19.22 -37.44 -13.11
C GLU A 291 -19.09 -36.28 -12.13
N LEU A 292 -20.01 -35.31 -12.20
CA LEU A 292 -20.01 -34.14 -11.33
C LEU A 292 -20.27 -34.51 -9.86
N GLU A 293 -21.15 -35.48 -9.58
CA GLU A 293 -21.39 -35.97 -8.21
C GLU A 293 -20.13 -36.62 -7.61
N ARG A 294 -19.44 -37.46 -8.40
CA ARG A 294 -18.16 -38.05 -7.99
C ARG A 294 -17.11 -36.98 -7.73
N MET A 295 -17.02 -35.99 -8.61
CA MET A 295 -16.09 -34.87 -8.45
C MET A 295 -16.40 -34.05 -7.20
N ASN A 296 -17.67 -33.71 -6.93
CA ASN A 296 -18.07 -32.96 -5.75
C ASN A 296 -17.71 -33.71 -4.46
N THR A 297 -17.99 -35.01 -4.41
CA THR A 297 -17.62 -35.87 -3.27
C THR A 297 -16.11 -35.82 -3.01
N ARG A 298 -15.30 -35.93 -4.07
CA ARG A 298 -13.84 -35.87 -3.97
C ARG A 298 -13.34 -34.50 -3.51
N VAL A 299 -13.87 -33.43 -4.08
CA VAL A 299 -13.57 -32.04 -3.71
C VAL A 299 -13.85 -31.80 -2.23
N ARG A 300 -15.00 -32.26 -1.71
CA ARG A 300 -15.35 -32.08 -0.29
C ARG A 300 -14.39 -32.79 0.64
N ALA A 301 -14.05 -34.05 0.32
CA ALA A 301 -13.11 -34.84 1.12
C ALA A 301 -11.72 -34.20 1.15
N GLU A 302 -11.20 -33.82 -0.02
CA GLU A 302 -9.86 -33.26 -0.14
C GLU A 302 -9.75 -31.82 0.39
N SER A 303 -10.75 -30.97 0.16
CA SER A 303 -10.79 -29.62 0.75
C SER A 303 -10.86 -29.67 2.27
N THR A 304 -11.60 -30.63 2.83
CA THR A 304 -11.64 -30.85 4.29
C THR A 304 -10.27 -31.27 4.83
N ARG A 305 -9.57 -32.15 4.11
CA ARG A 305 -8.22 -32.60 4.46
C ARG A 305 -7.20 -31.47 4.38
N LEU A 306 -7.25 -30.66 3.33
CA LEU A 306 -6.34 -29.53 3.08
C LEU A 306 -6.68 -28.27 3.89
N ARG A 307 -7.90 -28.18 4.44
CA ARG A 307 -8.45 -27.02 5.14
C ARG A 307 -8.46 -25.73 4.31
N ARG A 308 -8.59 -25.84 2.99
CA ARG A 308 -8.70 -24.72 2.05
C ARG A 308 -9.45 -25.12 0.77
N GLY A 309 -9.81 -24.13 -0.02
CA GLY A 309 -10.30 -24.34 -1.40
C GLY A 309 -9.17 -24.73 -2.36
N PHE A 310 -9.57 -25.10 -3.56
CA PHE A 310 -8.70 -25.45 -4.67
C PHE A 310 -8.31 -24.24 -5.50
N THR A 311 -7.07 -24.24 -5.98
CA THR A 311 -6.71 -23.44 -7.16
C THR A 311 -7.23 -24.10 -8.43
N ASP A 312 -7.32 -23.33 -9.51
CA ASP A 312 -7.80 -23.82 -10.81
C ASP A 312 -6.96 -25.01 -11.32
N ALA A 313 -5.63 -24.95 -11.14
CA ALA A 313 -4.72 -26.02 -11.52
C ALA A 313 -4.96 -27.30 -10.71
N GLU A 314 -5.11 -27.19 -9.38
CA GLU A 314 -5.37 -28.36 -8.53
C GLU A 314 -6.74 -28.97 -8.79
N LEU A 315 -7.74 -28.14 -9.14
CA LEU A 315 -9.07 -28.64 -9.49
C LEU A 315 -9.03 -29.45 -10.80
N LEU A 316 -8.26 -28.99 -11.78
CA LEU A 316 -8.03 -29.72 -13.04
C LEU A 316 -7.24 -31.02 -12.81
N GLU A 317 -6.21 -31.00 -11.98
CA GLU A 317 -5.46 -32.22 -11.62
C GLU A 317 -6.36 -33.23 -10.89
N LEU A 318 -7.22 -32.76 -10.00
CA LEU A 318 -8.17 -33.62 -9.30
C LEU A 318 -9.19 -34.22 -10.28
N GLU A 319 -9.67 -33.46 -11.25
CA GLU A 319 -10.62 -33.96 -12.26
C GLU A 319 -10.00 -35.10 -13.07
N LYS A 320 -8.77 -34.93 -13.55
CA LYS A 320 -8.00 -35.95 -14.27
C LYS A 320 -7.83 -37.22 -13.44
N SER A 321 -7.50 -37.06 -12.16
CA SER A 321 -7.37 -38.18 -11.22
C SER A 321 -8.68 -38.93 -10.99
N VAL A 322 -9.82 -38.24 -10.97
CA VAL A 322 -11.14 -38.86 -10.71
C VAL A 322 -11.66 -39.58 -11.95
N HIS A 323 -11.40 -39.06 -13.15
CA HIS A 323 -11.97 -39.55 -14.41
C HIS A 323 -10.99 -40.31 -15.31
N GLY A 324 -9.73 -40.48 -14.88
CA GLY A 324 -8.73 -41.28 -15.59
C GLY A 324 -8.27 -40.69 -16.94
N ARG A 325 -8.49 -39.39 -17.16
CA ARG A 325 -8.07 -38.68 -18.37
C ARG A 325 -6.62 -38.22 -18.18
N ARG A 326 -5.67 -38.81 -18.92
CA ARG A 326 -4.25 -38.41 -18.90
C ARG A 326 -4.04 -37.11 -19.68
#